data_AF-A0A1S8C5U7-F1
#
_entry.id   AF-A0A1S8C5U7-F1
#
_cell.length_a   1.000
_cell.length_b   1.000
_cell.length_c   1.000
_cell.angle_alpha   90.00
_cell.angle_beta   90.00
_cell.angle_gamma   90.00
#
_symmetry.space_group_name_H-M   'P 1'
#
loop_
_entity.id
_entity.type
_entity.pdbx_description
1 polymer ?
#
loop_
_entity_poly.entity_id
_entity_poly.type
_entity_poly.pdbx_seq_one_letter_code
_entity_poly.pdbx_strand_id
1 'polypeptide(L)'
;VTGTVTERRPAAGRAPAAWLPWALALGVVATAIAYPLTDGGARDAVSWTIVLLGTGVTVSAATVSRGWRTGLGVLVLVGAVAVLFEALGLATGFPYGEYTYSDVLGPTLLGVPFLVPLAWLMMAWPSWVLAAWLTRPLRRPRVARVLVAAYVFAAWDVVLDPQLVQAGYWRWAHPEPGLPGIDTVPLTNLGGWLLAGLVLMTLLDLLVTRTARPRRTGGRPADAGAGVDDPGRGTGARRVARPPR
;
A
#
# COMPACT_ATOMS: atom_id res chain seq x y z
N VAL A 1 8.94 49.95 -22.78
CA VAL A 1 9.28 48.59 -23.27
C VAL A 1 8.62 47.59 -22.33
N THR A 2 7.44 47.10 -22.72
CA THR A 2 6.60 46.21 -21.94
C THR A 2 7.13 44.78 -22.10
N GLY A 3 7.93 44.32 -21.15
CA GLY A 3 8.46 42.96 -21.14
C GLY A 3 7.36 41.98 -20.72
N THR A 4 6.80 41.24 -21.67
CA THR A 4 5.95 40.08 -21.40
C THR A 4 6.81 38.97 -20.80
N VAL A 5 6.88 38.90 -19.47
CA VAL A 5 7.46 37.75 -18.77
C VAL A 5 6.58 36.54 -19.08
N THR A 6 7.05 35.71 -20.00
CA THR A 6 6.40 34.45 -20.34
C THR A 6 6.60 33.51 -19.15
N GLU A 7 5.61 33.45 -18.27
CA GLU A 7 5.56 32.50 -17.17
C GLU A 7 5.53 31.08 -17.77
N ARG A 8 6.71 30.44 -17.89
CA ARG A 8 6.78 29.00 -18.15
C ARG A 8 6.16 28.29 -16.95
N ARG A 9 4.87 27.96 -17.04
CA ARG A 9 4.26 26.95 -16.17
C ARG A 9 5.20 25.74 -16.20
N PRO A 10 5.76 25.29 -15.06
CA PRO A 10 6.51 24.05 -15.04
C PRO A 10 5.55 22.97 -15.52
N ALA A 11 5.85 22.36 -16.67
CA ALA A 11 5.12 21.20 -17.14
C ALA A 11 5.12 20.22 -15.96
N ALA A 12 3.93 19.93 -15.42
CA ALA A 12 3.75 18.91 -14.41
C ALA A 12 4.10 17.58 -15.08
N GLY A 13 5.40 17.26 -15.10
CA GLY A 13 5.91 16.03 -15.70
C GLY A 13 5.27 14.87 -14.96
N ARG A 14 4.25 14.27 -15.57
CA ARG A 14 3.72 12.98 -15.13
C ARG A 14 4.93 12.06 -15.00
N ALA A 15 5.08 11.39 -13.85
CA ALA A 15 6.13 10.41 -13.67
C ALA A 15 6.10 9.46 -14.89
N PRO A 16 7.25 9.20 -15.55
CA PRO A 16 7.29 8.60 -16.90
C PRO A 16 6.71 7.18 -17.04
N ALA A 17 6.09 6.62 -15.99
CA ALA A 17 5.47 5.30 -15.98
C ALA A 17 4.13 5.25 -15.21
N ALA A 18 3.41 6.36 -15.07
CA ALA A 18 2.15 6.39 -14.29
C ALA A 18 1.03 5.49 -14.87
N TRP A 19 1.14 5.07 -16.14
CA TRP A 19 0.20 4.15 -16.80
C TRP A 19 0.45 2.68 -16.44
N LEU A 20 1.67 2.32 -16.03
CA LEU A 20 2.08 0.93 -15.82
C LEU A 20 1.24 0.19 -14.75
N PRO A 21 0.99 0.75 -13.55
CA PRO A 21 0.17 0.07 -12.56
C PRO A 21 -1.25 -0.20 -13.05
N TRP A 22 -1.79 0.70 -13.88
CA TRP A 22 -3.13 0.54 -14.46
C TRP A 22 -3.17 -0.55 -15.52
N ALA A 23 -2.19 -0.59 -16.42
CA ALA A 23 -2.09 -1.66 -17.42
C ALA A 23 -1.95 -3.04 -16.76
N LEU A 24 -1.12 -3.15 -15.72
CA LEU A 24 -0.98 -4.38 -14.95
C LEU A 24 -2.27 -4.75 -14.23
N ALA A 25 -2.98 -3.77 -13.64
CA ALA A 25 -4.26 -4.01 -12.97
C ALA A 25 -5.35 -4.48 -13.95
N LEU A 26 -5.40 -3.94 -15.16
CA LEU A 26 -6.27 -4.45 -16.22
C LEU A 26 -5.92 -5.89 -16.59
N GLY A 27 -4.64 -6.22 -16.63
CA GLY A 27 -4.17 -7.60 -16.79
C GLY A 27 -4.68 -8.52 -15.67
N VAL A 28 -4.55 -8.10 -14.40
CA VAL A 28 -5.09 -8.85 -13.23
C VAL A 28 -6.58 -9.13 -13.42
N VAL A 29 -7.37 -8.11 -13.79
CA VAL A 29 -8.81 -8.26 -14.02
C VAL A 29 -9.10 -9.25 -15.14
N ALA A 30 -8.40 -9.13 -16.28
CA ALA A 30 -8.57 -10.05 -17.40
C ALA A 30 -8.26 -11.51 -17.00
N THR A 31 -7.17 -11.73 -16.24
CA THR A 31 -6.80 -13.06 -15.76
C THR A 31 -7.74 -13.59 -14.67
N ALA A 32 -8.30 -12.71 -13.83
CA ALA A 32 -9.30 -13.10 -12.84
C ALA A 32 -10.61 -13.54 -13.51
N ILE A 33 -10.98 -12.96 -14.66
CA ILE A 33 -12.10 -13.43 -15.49
C ILE A 33 -11.77 -14.78 -16.13
N ALA A 34 -10.53 -15.00 -16.55
CA ALA A 34 -10.10 -16.26 -17.14
C ALA A 34 -10.03 -17.41 -16.12
N TYR A 35 -9.73 -17.14 -14.84
CA TYR A 35 -9.59 -18.16 -13.80
C TYR A 35 -10.77 -19.15 -13.71
N PRO A 36 -12.04 -18.72 -13.54
CA PRO A 36 -13.17 -19.65 -13.50
C PRO A 36 -13.45 -20.37 -14.83
N LEU A 37 -12.85 -19.91 -15.94
CA LEU A 37 -12.99 -20.50 -17.28
C LEU A 37 -11.90 -21.54 -17.58
N THR A 38 -10.99 -21.79 -16.65
CA THR A 38 -9.84 -22.69 -16.82
C THR A 38 -9.81 -23.77 -15.75
N ASP A 39 -9.16 -24.89 -16.05
CA ASP A 39 -8.97 -26.05 -15.18
C ASP A 39 -7.55 -26.65 -15.35
N GLY A 40 -7.17 -27.55 -14.44
CA GLY A 40 -5.86 -28.20 -14.42
C GLY A 40 -4.68 -27.22 -14.54
N GLY A 41 -3.66 -27.59 -15.32
CA GLY A 41 -2.46 -26.78 -15.49
C GLY A 41 -2.70 -25.40 -16.13
N ALA A 42 -3.80 -25.21 -16.87
CA ALA A 42 -4.16 -23.88 -17.39
C ALA A 42 -4.60 -22.95 -16.25
N ARG A 43 -5.36 -23.47 -15.28
CA ARG A 43 -5.74 -22.74 -14.07
C ARG A 43 -4.52 -22.36 -13.24
N ASP A 44 -3.56 -23.29 -13.08
CA ASP A 44 -2.31 -23.02 -12.35
C ASP A 44 -1.54 -21.86 -13.01
N ALA A 45 -1.40 -21.88 -14.33
CA ALA A 45 -0.76 -20.80 -15.09
C ALA A 45 -1.50 -19.46 -14.92
N VAL A 46 -2.83 -19.47 -14.93
CA VAL A 46 -3.64 -18.27 -14.66
C VAL A 46 -3.43 -17.77 -13.23
N SER A 47 -3.39 -18.64 -12.22
CA SER A 47 -3.09 -18.26 -10.83
C SER A 47 -1.72 -17.59 -10.69
N TRP A 48 -0.68 -18.19 -11.28
CA TRP A 48 0.65 -17.58 -11.33
C TRP A 48 0.63 -16.21 -12.00
N THR A 49 -0.09 -16.08 -13.11
CA THR A 49 -0.18 -14.82 -13.86
C THR A 49 -0.88 -13.73 -13.04
N ILE A 50 -1.99 -14.05 -12.36
CA ILE A 50 -2.70 -13.13 -11.45
C ILE A 50 -1.73 -12.60 -10.38
N VAL A 51 -1.00 -13.49 -9.72
CA VAL A 51 -0.11 -13.13 -8.60
C VAL A 51 1.09 -12.31 -9.07
N LEU A 52 1.69 -12.65 -10.21
CA LEU A 52 2.81 -11.91 -10.79
C LEU A 52 2.39 -10.52 -11.25
N LEU A 53 1.26 -10.41 -11.95
CA LEU A 53 0.71 -9.12 -12.36
C LEU A 53 0.33 -8.28 -11.14
N GLY A 54 -0.32 -8.87 -10.13
CA GLY A 54 -0.71 -8.21 -8.89
C GLY A 54 0.49 -7.71 -8.08
N THR A 55 1.55 -8.52 -7.97
CA THR A 55 2.84 -8.09 -7.40
C THR A 55 3.41 -6.90 -8.19
N GLY A 56 3.37 -6.98 -9.52
CA GLY A 56 3.76 -5.89 -10.40
C GLY A 56 2.95 -4.61 -10.17
N VAL A 57 1.63 -4.71 -9.99
CA VAL A 57 0.76 -3.58 -9.61
C VAL A 57 1.24 -2.97 -8.31
N THR A 58 1.45 -3.76 -7.26
CA THR A 58 1.93 -3.27 -5.96
C THR A 58 3.24 -2.52 -6.08
N VAL A 59 4.28 -3.14 -6.66
CA VAL A 59 5.63 -2.56 -6.72
C VAL A 59 5.66 -1.32 -7.62
N SER A 60 5.00 -1.37 -8.78
CA SER A 60 4.93 -0.23 -9.69
C SER A 60 4.10 0.92 -9.10
N ALA A 61 2.96 0.63 -8.45
CA ALA A 61 2.14 1.64 -7.80
C ALA A 61 2.88 2.30 -6.63
N ALA A 62 3.57 1.51 -5.79
CA ALA A 62 4.38 2.03 -4.70
C ALA A 62 5.52 2.92 -5.21
N THR A 63 6.20 2.47 -6.28
CA THR A 63 7.29 3.21 -6.94
C THR A 63 6.81 4.54 -7.52
N VAL A 64 5.75 4.52 -8.32
CA VAL A 64 5.21 5.72 -8.99
C VAL A 64 4.69 6.72 -7.96
N SER A 65 4.05 6.24 -6.89
CA SER A 65 3.34 7.13 -5.98
C SER A 65 4.16 7.62 -4.78
N ARG A 66 5.16 6.86 -4.30
CA ARG A 66 6.01 7.23 -3.14
C ARG A 66 7.51 7.26 -3.49
N GLY A 67 7.90 6.87 -4.70
CA GLY A 67 9.30 6.80 -5.16
C GLY A 67 9.90 5.40 -5.10
N TRP A 68 10.95 5.16 -5.89
CA TRP A 68 11.59 3.84 -6.07
C TRP A 68 12.06 3.18 -4.77
N ARG A 69 12.55 3.98 -3.79
CA ARG A 69 12.95 3.45 -2.48
C ARG A 69 11.79 2.78 -1.75
N THR A 70 10.59 3.34 -1.88
CA THR A 70 9.38 2.75 -1.30
C THR A 70 8.99 1.49 -2.06
N GLY A 71 9.03 1.50 -3.40
CA GLY A 71 8.73 0.31 -4.20
C GLY A 71 9.65 -0.87 -3.90
N LEU A 72 10.97 -0.64 -3.88
CA LEU A 72 11.96 -1.65 -3.50
C LEU A 72 11.78 -2.09 -2.04
N GLY A 73 11.54 -1.14 -1.14
CA GLY A 73 11.27 -1.43 0.26
C GLY A 73 10.04 -2.32 0.46
N VAL A 74 8.95 -2.08 -0.28
CA VAL A 74 7.73 -2.90 -0.23
C VAL A 74 8.05 -4.32 -0.71
N LEU A 75 8.73 -4.45 -1.85
CA LEU A 75 9.13 -5.76 -2.41
C LEU A 75 9.91 -6.59 -1.37
N VAL A 76 10.97 -6.01 -0.82
CA VAL A 76 11.86 -6.71 0.11
C VAL A 76 11.18 -6.97 1.46
N LEU A 77 10.50 -5.96 2.02
CA LEU A 77 9.88 -6.07 3.33
C LEU A 77 8.76 -7.11 3.34
N VAL A 78 7.83 -7.02 2.39
CA VAL A 78 6.68 -7.93 2.36
C VAL A 78 7.16 -9.35 2.06
N GLY A 79 8.07 -9.52 1.09
CA GLY A 79 8.64 -10.83 0.78
C GLY A 79 9.33 -11.48 1.99
N ALA A 80 10.15 -10.71 2.72
CA ALA A 80 10.84 -11.21 3.91
C ALA A 80 9.88 -11.56 5.06
N VAL A 81 8.88 -10.69 5.33
CA VAL A 81 7.88 -10.96 6.37
C VAL A 81 7.03 -12.17 6.02
N ALA A 82 6.60 -12.30 4.76
CA ALA A 82 5.83 -13.45 4.30
C ALA A 82 6.62 -14.76 4.47
N VAL A 83 7.85 -14.84 3.95
CA VAL A 83 8.69 -16.04 4.10
C VAL A 83 8.92 -16.37 5.57
N LEU A 84 9.15 -15.37 6.43
CA LEU A 84 9.36 -15.59 7.86
C LEU A 84 8.13 -16.20 8.56
N PHE A 85 6.95 -15.61 8.34
CA PHE A 85 5.71 -16.10 8.95
C PHE A 85 5.30 -17.47 8.42
N GLU A 86 5.45 -17.70 7.11
CA GLU A 86 5.13 -18.98 6.49
C GLU A 86 6.12 -20.08 6.93
N ALA A 87 7.42 -19.78 6.99
CA ALA A 87 8.41 -20.74 7.49
C ALA A 87 8.18 -21.08 8.97
N LEU A 88 7.77 -20.09 9.78
CA LEU A 88 7.39 -20.32 11.18
C LEU A 88 6.11 -21.16 11.27
N GLY A 89 5.10 -20.86 10.44
CA GLY A 89 3.84 -21.60 10.34
C GLY A 89 4.07 -23.07 9.99
N LEU A 90 4.87 -23.34 8.96
CA LEU A 90 5.22 -24.70 8.55
C LEU A 90 6.03 -25.46 9.61
N ALA A 91 6.92 -24.78 10.33
CA ALA A 91 7.79 -25.42 11.31
C ALA A 91 7.09 -25.69 12.66
N THR A 92 6.13 -24.85 13.04
CA THR A 92 5.57 -24.84 14.41
C THR A 92 4.05 -24.97 14.48
N GLY A 93 3.35 -24.84 13.36
CA GLY A 93 1.89 -24.67 13.31
C GLY A 93 1.41 -23.31 13.81
N PHE A 94 2.27 -22.43 14.33
CA PHE A 94 1.91 -21.07 14.74
C PHE A 94 2.35 -20.04 13.67
N PRO A 95 1.50 -19.07 13.28
CA PRO A 95 0.24 -18.70 13.92
C PRO A 95 -1.02 -19.30 13.30
N TYR A 96 -0.92 -20.02 12.19
CA TYR A 96 -2.09 -20.36 11.36
C TYR A 96 -2.80 -21.65 11.75
N GLY A 97 -2.11 -22.58 12.39
CA GLY A 97 -2.49 -24.00 12.52
C GLY A 97 -1.50 -24.89 11.76
N GLU A 98 -1.66 -26.20 11.87
CA GLU A 98 -0.85 -27.15 11.10
C GLU A 98 -1.43 -27.34 9.68
N TYR A 99 -0.61 -27.14 8.66
CA TYR A 99 -0.98 -27.27 7.25
C TYR A 99 0.18 -27.81 6.41
N THR A 100 -0.16 -28.34 5.23
CA THR A 100 0.81 -28.80 4.25
C THR A 100 0.48 -28.22 2.88
N TYR A 101 1.48 -27.60 2.23
CA TYR A 101 1.40 -27.20 0.83
C TYR A 101 1.46 -28.41 -0.11
N SER A 102 0.85 -28.27 -1.28
CA SER A 102 1.03 -29.20 -2.38
C SER A 102 2.19 -28.79 -3.30
N ASP A 103 2.74 -29.75 -4.02
CA ASP A 103 3.83 -29.53 -4.98
C ASP A 103 3.40 -28.72 -6.21
N VAL A 104 2.09 -28.52 -6.41
CA VAL A 104 1.50 -27.77 -7.53
C VAL A 104 1.86 -26.28 -7.47
N LEU A 105 2.12 -25.76 -6.26
CA LEU A 105 2.47 -24.35 -6.05
C LEU A 105 3.89 -23.99 -6.54
N GLY A 106 4.63 -24.96 -7.08
CA GLY A 106 5.92 -24.75 -7.71
C GLY A 106 7.08 -24.74 -6.71
N PRO A 107 8.22 -24.12 -7.08
CA PRO A 107 9.43 -24.20 -6.28
C PRO A 107 9.24 -23.56 -4.89
N THR A 108 9.92 -24.13 -3.90
CA THR A 108 9.82 -23.72 -2.50
C THR A 108 11.15 -23.14 -1.98
N LEU A 109 11.03 -22.23 -1.03
CA LEU A 109 12.12 -21.71 -0.22
C LEU A 109 11.79 -22.00 1.24
N LEU A 110 12.62 -22.79 1.92
CA LEU A 110 12.35 -23.25 3.30
C LEU A 110 10.99 -23.97 3.43
N GLY A 111 10.55 -24.68 2.39
CA GLY A 111 9.23 -25.33 2.33
C GLY A 111 8.08 -24.40 1.91
N VAL A 112 8.30 -23.09 1.84
CA VAL A 112 7.29 -22.09 1.44
C VAL A 112 7.31 -21.91 -0.09
N PRO A 113 6.21 -22.16 -0.80
CA PRO A 113 6.14 -21.92 -2.24
C PRO A 113 6.30 -20.45 -2.59
N PHE A 114 7.09 -20.12 -3.61
CA PHE A 114 7.35 -18.71 -4.01
C PHE A 114 6.08 -17.94 -4.36
N LEU A 115 5.03 -18.63 -4.82
CA LEU A 115 3.75 -18.02 -5.12
C LEU A 115 3.12 -17.35 -3.89
N VAL A 116 3.36 -17.89 -2.68
CA VAL A 116 2.74 -17.41 -1.44
C VAL A 116 3.28 -16.02 -1.05
N PRO A 117 4.60 -15.78 -0.89
CA PRO A 117 5.11 -14.43 -0.64
C PRO A 117 4.73 -13.40 -1.72
N LEU A 118 4.60 -13.83 -2.98
CA LEU A 118 4.12 -12.97 -4.07
C LEU A 118 2.62 -12.64 -3.92
N ALA A 119 1.80 -13.58 -3.46
CA ALA A 119 0.40 -13.34 -3.17
C ALA A 119 0.23 -12.34 -2.01
N TRP A 120 1.07 -12.43 -0.96
CA TRP A 120 1.13 -11.43 0.10
C TRP A 120 1.48 -10.04 -0.47
N LEU A 121 2.47 -9.96 -1.36
CA LEU A 121 2.86 -8.73 -2.05
C LEU A 121 1.73 -8.12 -2.87
N MET A 122 0.99 -8.94 -3.61
CA MET A 122 -0.17 -8.50 -4.38
C MET A 122 -1.17 -7.73 -3.51
N MET A 123 -1.40 -8.17 -2.26
CA MET A 123 -2.44 -7.59 -1.40
C MET A 123 -1.96 -6.61 -0.34
N ALA A 124 -0.67 -6.62 0.02
CA ALA A 124 -0.14 -5.76 1.08
C ALA A 124 -0.35 -4.27 0.77
N TRP A 125 -0.01 -3.84 -0.44
CA TRP A 125 -0.09 -2.42 -0.82
C TRP A 125 -1.51 -1.92 -1.07
N PRO A 126 -2.40 -2.63 -1.79
CA PRO A 126 -3.81 -2.25 -1.90
C PRO A 126 -4.48 -2.10 -0.54
N SER A 127 -4.24 -3.04 0.39
CA SER A 127 -4.78 -2.98 1.76
C SER A 127 -4.33 -1.72 2.50
N TRP A 128 -3.04 -1.39 2.44
CA TRP A 128 -2.50 -0.17 3.03
C TRP A 128 -3.07 1.10 2.39
N VAL A 129 -3.20 1.15 1.05
CA VAL A 129 -3.73 2.32 0.34
C VAL A 129 -5.20 2.56 0.66
N LEU A 130 -6.00 1.49 0.68
CA LEU A 130 -7.42 1.56 1.04
C LEU A 130 -7.59 2.05 2.47
N ALA A 131 -6.85 1.47 3.42
CA ALA A 131 -6.86 1.91 4.81
C ALA A 131 -6.41 3.37 4.95
N ALA A 132 -5.36 3.79 4.22
CA ALA A 132 -4.90 5.17 4.19
C ALA A 132 -5.89 6.15 3.57
N TRP A 133 -6.88 5.68 2.81
CA TRP A 133 -7.97 6.50 2.30
C TRP A 133 -9.12 6.57 3.32
N LEU A 134 -9.53 5.43 3.87
CA LEU A 134 -10.62 5.33 4.85
C LEU A 134 -10.34 6.08 6.16
N THR A 135 -9.09 6.10 6.63
CA THR A 135 -8.76 6.62 7.96
C THR A 135 -8.28 8.06 7.97
N ARG A 136 -8.27 8.74 6.81
CA ARG A 136 -7.85 10.16 6.70
C ARG A 136 -8.60 11.12 7.62
N PRO A 137 -9.93 10.99 7.83
CA PRO A 137 -10.68 11.93 8.67
C PRO A 137 -10.45 11.73 10.18
N LEU A 138 -9.76 10.66 10.59
CA LEU A 138 -9.68 10.25 11.99
C LEU A 138 -8.59 11.00 12.78
N ARG A 139 -8.81 11.17 14.09
CA ARG A 139 -7.85 11.82 15.01
C ARG A 139 -6.51 11.09 15.15
N ARG A 140 -6.51 9.76 15.05
CA ARG A 140 -5.29 8.90 15.09
C ARG A 140 -5.15 8.10 13.80
N PRO A 141 -4.82 8.76 12.68
CA PRO A 141 -4.90 8.14 11.36
C PRO A 141 -3.88 7.02 11.16
N ARG A 142 -2.77 6.99 11.92
CA ARG A 142 -1.75 5.93 11.81
C ARG A 142 -2.21 4.61 12.40
N VAL A 143 -2.62 4.62 13.68
CA VAL A 143 -3.11 3.41 14.37
C VAL A 143 -4.32 2.86 13.64
N ALA A 144 -5.30 3.71 13.32
CA ALA A 144 -6.47 3.29 12.56
C ALA A 144 -6.09 2.71 11.19
N ARG A 145 -5.13 3.31 10.48
CA ARG A 145 -4.66 2.79 9.18
C ARG A 145 -4.07 1.39 9.32
N VAL A 146 -3.23 1.14 10.31
CA VAL A 146 -2.64 -0.19 10.54
C VAL A 146 -3.74 -1.22 10.82
N LEU A 147 -4.67 -0.91 11.73
CA LEU A 147 -5.76 -1.82 12.10
C LEU A 147 -6.66 -2.14 10.89
N VAL A 148 -7.06 -1.12 10.14
CA VAL A 148 -7.91 -1.30 8.95
C VAL A 148 -7.16 -2.04 7.84
N ALA A 149 -5.87 -1.76 7.64
CA ALA A 149 -5.07 -2.45 6.62
C ALA A 149 -4.88 -3.93 6.97
N ALA A 150 -4.59 -4.24 8.23
CA ALA A 150 -4.46 -5.61 8.70
C ALA A 150 -5.79 -6.37 8.57
N TYR A 151 -6.90 -5.73 8.91
CA TYR A 151 -8.23 -6.29 8.72
C TYR A 151 -8.54 -6.57 7.25
N VAL A 152 -8.30 -5.62 6.34
CA VAL A 152 -8.55 -5.82 4.89
C VAL A 152 -7.69 -6.96 4.34
N PHE A 153 -6.42 -7.03 4.77
CA PHE A 153 -5.49 -8.07 4.34
C PHE A 153 -5.93 -9.47 4.81
N ALA A 154 -6.33 -9.61 6.08
CA ALA A 154 -6.87 -10.86 6.61
C ALA A 154 -8.27 -11.19 6.06
N ALA A 155 -9.11 -10.20 5.79
CA ALA A 155 -10.44 -10.42 5.22
C ALA A 155 -10.36 -10.94 3.78
N TRP A 156 -9.32 -10.56 3.02
CA TRP A 156 -9.06 -11.15 1.72
C TRP A 156 -8.69 -12.62 1.82
N ASP A 157 -7.87 -12.99 2.82
CA ASP A 157 -7.50 -14.38 3.08
C ASP A 157 -8.71 -15.28 3.32
N VAL A 158 -9.69 -14.82 4.12
CA VAL A 158 -10.95 -15.54 4.37
C VAL A 158 -11.71 -15.89 3.07
N VAL A 159 -11.59 -15.05 2.03
CA VAL A 159 -12.23 -15.31 0.72
C VAL A 159 -11.37 -16.22 -0.15
N LEU A 160 -10.04 -16.07 -0.05
CA LEU A 160 -9.08 -16.80 -0.87
C LEU A 160 -8.93 -18.26 -0.42
N ASP A 161 -8.70 -18.47 0.87
CA ASP A 161 -8.31 -19.77 1.43
C ASP A 161 -9.25 -20.92 1.07
N PRO A 162 -10.58 -20.79 1.21
CA PRO A 162 -11.49 -21.86 0.85
C PRO A 162 -11.38 -22.26 -0.62
N GLN A 163 -11.10 -21.30 -1.51
CA GLN A 163 -10.93 -21.57 -2.95
C GLN A 163 -9.62 -22.31 -3.22
N LEU A 164 -8.56 -21.97 -2.50
CA LEU A 164 -7.24 -22.58 -2.68
C LEU A 164 -7.16 -23.98 -2.05
N VAL A 165 -7.85 -24.20 -0.94
CA VAL A 165 -8.06 -25.55 -0.38
C VAL A 165 -8.86 -26.42 -1.34
N GLN A 166 -9.96 -25.90 -1.91
CA GLN A 166 -10.74 -26.62 -2.93
C GLN A 166 -9.94 -26.90 -4.21
N ALA A 167 -9.01 -26.02 -4.57
CA ALA A 167 -8.08 -26.22 -5.68
C ALA A 167 -6.93 -27.19 -5.36
N GLY A 168 -6.81 -27.67 -4.11
CA GLY A 168 -5.78 -28.62 -3.70
C GLY A 168 -4.39 -28.02 -3.50
N TYR A 169 -4.29 -26.70 -3.30
CA TYR A 169 -3.01 -26.02 -3.10
C TYR A 169 -2.44 -26.22 -1.69
N TRP A 170 -3.30 -26.34 -0.69
CA TRP A 170 -2.91 -26.78 0.66
C TRP A 170 -4.10 -27.42 1.36
N ARG A 171 -3.80 -28.02 2.51
CA ARG A 171 -4.78 -28.61 3.41
C ARG A 171 -4.37 -28.37 4.86
N TRP A 172 -5.35 -28.15 5.71
CA TRP A 172 -5.19 -28.03 7.15
C TRP A 172 -5.32 -29.42 7.81
N ALA A 173 -4.48 -29.72 8.80
CA ALA A 173 -4.58 -30.96 9.58
C ALA A 173 -5.82 -30.94 10.49
N HIS A 174 -6.15 -29.76 11.02
CA HIS A 174 -7.28 -29.53 11.93
C HIS A 174 -8.09 -28.31 11.46
N PRO A 175 -9.04 -28.49 10.52
CA PRO A 175 -9.79 -27.38 9.94
C PRO A 175 -10.89 -26.84 10.87
N GLU A 176 -11.22 -27.54 11.95
CA GLU A 176 -12.23 -27.12 12.94
C GLU A 176 -11.59 -26.60 14.24
N PRO A 177 -12.20 -25.59 14.90
CA PRO A 177 -13.40 -24.85 14.48
C PRO A 177 -13.12 -23.84 13.35
N GLY A 178 -14.05 -23.70 12.41
CA GLY A 178 -14.02 -22.73 11.30
C GLY A 178 -15.11 -21.66 11.39
N LEU A 179 -15.18 -20.77 10.39
CA LEU A 179 -16.28 -19.81 10.28
C LEU A 179 -17.57 -20.50 9.77
N PRO A 180 -18.77 -20.01 10.12
CA PRO A 180 -20.01 -20.55 9.55
C PRO A 180 -20.01 -20.50 8.02
N GLY A 181 -20.18 -21.66 7.37
CA GLY A 181 -20.12 -21.80 5.91
C GLY A 181 -18.72 -22.00 5.33
N ILE A 182 -17.67 -22.04 6.16
CA ILE A 182 -16.29 -22.37 5.79
C ILE A 182 -15.80 -23.47 6.75
N ASP A 183 -15.94 -24.71 6.31
CA ASP A 183 -15.57 -25.93 7.04
C ASP A 183 -14.14 -26.43 6.71
N THR A 184 -13.45 -25.73 5.82
CA THR A 184 -12.14 -26.13 5.29
C THR A 184 -10.97 -25.39 5.92
N VAL A 185 -11.22 -24.32 6.68
CA VAL A 185 -10.18 -23.38 7.17
C VAL A 185 -10.42 -23.07 8.66
N PRO A 186 -9.43 -23.28 9.54
CA PRO A 186 -9.61 -23.09 10.97
C PRO A 186 -9.59 -21.60 11.36
N LEU A 187 -10.24 -21.27 12.48
CA LEU A 187 -10.22 -19.93 13.07
C LEU A 187 -8.82 -19.47 13.47
N THR A 188 -7.90 -20.39 13.72
CA THR A 188 -6.47 -20.09 13.97
C THR A 188 -5.84 -19.41 12.75
N ASN A 189 -6.22 -19.79 11.53
CA ASN A 189 -5.69 -19.17 10.32
C ASN A 189 -6.10 -17.69 10.24
N LEU A 190 -7.38 -17.39 10.47
CA LEU A 190 -7.87 -16.00 10.54
C LEU A 190 -7.13 -15.19 11.62
N GLY A 191 -6.96 -15.76 12.81
CA GLY A 191 -6.19 -15.13 13.89
C GLY A 191 -4.73 -14.89 13.50
N GLY A 192 -4.12 -15.85 12.81
CA GLY A 192 -2.76 -15.77 12.32
C GLY A 192 -2.56 -14.71 11.24
N TRP A 193 -3.49 -14.60 10.29
CA TRP A 193 -3.48 -13.54 9.28
C TRP A 193 -3.72 -12.15 9.86
N LEU A 194 -4.55 -12.03 10.90
CA LEU A 194 -4.68 -10.77 11.64
C LEU A 194 -3.37 -10.41 12.34
N LEU A 195 -2.71 -11.36 13.01
CA LEU A 195 -1.42 -11.13 13.67
C LEU A 195 -0.33 -10.75 12.66
N ALA A 196 -0.14 -11.56 11.62
CA ALA A 196 0.83 -11.33 10.55
C ALA A 196 0.53 -10.01 9.83
N GLY A 197 -0.73 -9.73 9.54
CA GLY A 197 -1.21 -8.48 8.97
C GLY A 197 -0.90 -7.27 9.85
N LEU A 198 -1.09 -7.35 11.17
CA LEU A 198 -0.75 -6.27 12.09
C LEU A 198 0.75 -5.97 12.09
N VAL A 199 1.59 -7.01 12.12
CA VAL A 199 3.04 -6.85 12.04
C VAL A 199 3.44 -6.25 10.69
N LEU A 200 2.98 -6.84 9.59
CA LEU A 200 3.28 -6.41 8.24
C LEU A 200 2.87 -4.96 8.01
N MET A 201 1.63 -4.59 8.36
CA MET A 201 1.09 -3.26 8.10
C MET A 201 1.74 -2.20 8.99
N THR A 202 2.15 -2.56 10.20
CA THR A 202 2.97 -1.70 11.07
C THR A 202 4.31 -1.40 10.42
N LEU A 203 5.04 -2.45 10.00
CA LEU A 203 6.34 -2.30 9.35
C LEU A 203 6.24 -1.53 8.03
N LEU A 204 5.18 -1.80 7.25
CA LEU A 204 4.90 -1.11 5.99
C LEU A 204 4.60 0.38 6.22
N ASP A 205 3.83 0.73 7.26
CA ASP A 205 3.57 2.13 7.61
C ASP A 205 4.85 2.88 8.00
N LEU A 206 5.72 2.23 8.78
CA LEU A 206 7.02 2.76 9.16
C LEU A 206 7.95 2.92 7.95
N LEU A 207 7.99 1.94 7.06
CA LEU A 207 8.74 1.99 5.81
C LEU A 207 8.30 3.20 4.98
N VAL A 208 7.00 3.30 4.68
CA VAL A 208 6.45 4.41 3.88
C VAL A 208 6.76 5.76 4.52
N THR A 209 6.64 5.88 5.85
CA THR A 209 6.99 7.11 6.57
C THR A 209 8.46 7.51 6.36
N ARG A 210 9.38 6.54 6.28
CA ARG A 210 10.82 6.79 6.13
C ARG A 210 11.26 7.01 4.67
N THR A 211 10.60 6.36 3.71
CA THR A 211 11.06 6.33 2.31
C THR A 211 10.27 7.23 1.37
N ALA A 212 9.05 7.63 1.74
CA ALA A 212 8.21 8.45 0.88
C ALA A 212 8.87 9.81 0.61
N ARG A 213 8.97 10.17 -0.68
CA ARG A 213 9.42 11.51 -1.06
C ARG A 213 8.42 12.55 -0.53
N PRO A 214 8.89 13.65 0.09
CA PRO A 214 8.03 14.77 0.39
C PRO A 214 7.30 15.22 -0.87
N ARG A 215 5.98 15.41 -0.79
CA ARG A 215 5.28 16.12 -1.88
C ARG A 215 5.95 17.49 -1.98
N ARG A 216 6.51 17.81 -3.15
CA ARG A 216 6.89 19.19 -3.47
C ARG A 216 5.60 20.01 -3.45
N THR A 217 5.24 20.57 -2.31
CA THR A 217 4.30 21.67 -2.24
C THR A 217 4.96 22.80 -3.01
N GLY A 218 4.40 23.15 -4.18
CA GLY A 218 4.81 24.30 -4.97
C GLY A 218 4.42 25.61 -4.31
N GLY A 219 4.75 25.80 -3.02
CA GLY A 219 4.63 27.06 -2.32
C GLY A 219 6.00 27.71 -2.29
N ARG A 220 6.18 28.80 -3.03
CA ARG A 220 7.28 29.75 -2.79
C ARG A 220 7.19 30.21 -1.32
N PRO A 221 8.27 30.15 -0.53
CA PRO A 221 8.43 31.03 0.60
C PRO A 221 9.11 32.31 0.11
N ALA A 222 8.35 33.39 -0.04
CA ALA A 222 8.79 34.81 0.05
C ALA A 222 7.76 35.73 -0.64
N ASP A 223 6.93 36.39 0.14
CA ASP A 223 6.86 37.86 0.14
C ASP A 223 6.10 38.31 1.40
N ALA A 224 6.82 38.28 2.52
CA ALA A 224 6.47 39.06 3.69
C ALA A 224 7.44 40.25 3.73
N GLY A 225 6.91 41.45 3.46
CA GLY A 225 7.55 42.70 3.88
C GLY A 225 8.37 43.44 2.83
N ALA A 226 7.77 43.86 1.72
CA ALA A 226 8.14 45.14 1.10
C ALA A 226 7.09 46.18 1.51
N GLY A 227 7.35 46.85 2.64
CA GLY A 227 6.60 48.02 3.05
C GLY A 227 6.81 49.12 2.01
N VAL A 228 5.75 49.46 1.29
CA VAL A 228 5.67 50.67 0.49
C VAL A 228 5.11 51.75 1.40
N ASP A 229 6.00 52.52 2.03
CA ASP A 229 5.68 53.82 2.62
C ASP A 229 6.19 54.91 1.66
N ASP A 230 5.27 55.55 0.95
CA ASP A 230 5.31 57.00 0.66
C ASP A 230 3.87 57.44 0.32
N PRO A 231 3.34 58.52 0.93
CA PRO A 231 3.56 59.82 0.31
C PRO A 231 3.78 60.96 1.31
N GLY A 232 4.75 61.81 1.01
CA GLY A 232 4.88 63.14 1.57
C GLY A 232 3.56 63.94 1.56
N ARG A 233 3.16 64.38 2.76
CA ARG A 233 2.36 65.60 2.96
C ARG A 233 2.90 66.32 4.19
N GLY A 234 3.48 67.49 3.94
CA GLY A 234 3.89 68.42 4.98
C GLY A 234 2.68 69.09 5.66
N THR A 235 2.79 69.27 6.96
CA THR A 235 2.15 70.36 7.70
C THR A 235 2.97 70.63 8.96
N GLY A 236 3.96 71.52 8.82
CA GLY A 236 4.71 72.07 9.93
C GLY A 236 3.80 72.92 10.81
N ALA A 237 3.89 72.68 12.12
CA ALA A 237 3.14 73.33 13.17
C ALA A 237 3.33 74.86 13.17
N ARG A 238 2.22 75.61 13.03
CA ARG A 238 2.18 77.04 13.37
C ARG A 238 2.12 77.22 14.88
N ARG A 239 3.21 77.74 15.44
CA ARG A 239 3.30 78.37 16.77
C ARG A 239 2.33 79.56 16.81
N VAL A 240 1.33 79.52 17.68
CA VAL A 240 0.49 80.69 17.99
C VAL A 240 1.16 81.44 19.14
N ALA A 241 1.63 82.65 18.85
CA ALA A 241 2.06 83.63 19.84
C ALA A 241 0.83 84.38 20.38
N ARG A 242 0.72 84.51 21.70
CA ARG A 242 -0.15 85.50 22.37
C ARG A 242 0.66 86.77 22.65
N PRO A 243 0.17 87.97 22.33
CA PRO A 243 0.73 89.22 22.84
C PRO A 243 0.07 89.64 24.17
N PRO A 244 0.65 90.61 24.90
CA PRO A 244 0.24 90.94 26.26
C PRO A 244 -0.82 92.05 26.34
N ARG A 245 -1.50 92.04 27.50
CA ARG A 245 -2.50 92.96 28.08
C ARG A 245 -3.95 92.68 27.73
#